data_AF-A0A833XXB1-F1
#
_entry.id   AF-A0A833XXB1-F1
#
_cell.length_a   1.000
_cell.length_b   1.000
_cell.length_c   1.000
_cell.angle_alpha   90.00
_cell.angle_beta   90.00
_cell.angle_gamma   90.00
#
_symmetry.space_group_name_H-M   'P 1'
#
loop_
_entity.id
_entity.type
_entity.pdbx_description
1 polymer ?
#
loop_
_entity_poly.entity_id
_entity_poly.type
_entity_poly.pdbx_seq_one_letter_code
_entity_poly.pdbx_strand_id
1 'polypeptide(L)'
;MEGSISNLAFINITANSENGVFLSGSKHGLLRNLRLTNVNLTYRRWTNYADGLVDYRPGCQGLVHHTTAGFIMEHIEGLEVENVNMRWSDEHSMRWNNPLDFSPSTVNNISLINFHSGLYTVREVGREGGAFA
;
A
#
# COMPACT_ATOMS: atom_id res chain seq x y z
N MET A 1 -11.05 14.24 -21.85
CA MET A 1 -10.21 15.11 -21.02
C MET A 1 -9.73 14.29 -19.85
N GLU A 2 -8.42 14.23 -19.62
CA GLU A 2 -7.83 13.59 -18.44
C GLU A 2 -7.52 14.69 -17.43
N GLY A 3 -7.94 14.50 -16.18
CA GLY A 3 -7.61 15.41 -15.09
C GLY A 3 -6.18 15.15 -14.60
N SER A 4 -5.53 16.18 -14.06
CA SER A 4 -4.28 16.01 -13.33
C SER A 4 -4.46 16.45 -11.88
N ILE A 5 -3.73 15.80 -10.98
CA ILE A 5 -3.71 16.13 -9.56
C ILE A 5 -2.27 16.15 -9.09
N SER A 6 -1.94 17.13 -8.25
CA SER A 6 -0.57 17.33 -7.82
C SER A 6 -0.48 17.95 -6.43
N ASN A 7 0.70 17.81 -5.82
CA ASN A 7 1.06 18.39 -4.52
C ASN A 7 0.14 17.90 -3.39
N LEU A 8 0.02 16.57 -3.27
CA LEU A 8 -0.78 15.92 -2.23
C LEU A 8 0.12 15.43 -1.10
N ALA A 9 -0.33 15.63 0.14
CA ALA A 9 0.33 15.10 1.32
C ALA A 9 -0.64 14.26 2.15
N PHE A 10 -0.22 13.04 2.47
CA PHE A 10 -0.90 12.11 3.36
C PHE A 10 -0.04 11.91 4.60
N ILE A 11 -0.54 12.34 5.76
CA ILE A 11 0.29 12.48 6.97
C ILE A 11 -0.39 11.79 8.15
N ASN A 12 0.39 11.06 8.96
CA ASN A 12 -0.06 10.43 10.22
C ASN A 12 -1.24 9.46 10.02
N ILE A 13 -1.11 8.56 9.05
CA ILE A 13 -2.15 7.57 8.76
C ILE A 13 -1.82 6.27 9.47
N THR A 14 -2.75 5.74 10.26
CA THR A 14 -2.70 4.37 10.77
C THR A 14 -3.95 3.63 10.32
N ALA A 15 -3.79 2.48 9.65
CA ALA A 15 -4.91 1.74 9.10
C ALA A 15 -4.72 0.23 9.15
N ASN A 16 -5.84 -0.48 9.29
CA ASN A 16 -5.95 -1.91 8.99
C ASN A 16 -6.62 -2.04 7.61
N SER A 17 -6.00 -2.78 6.70
CA SER A 17 -6.50 -2.94 5.34
C SER A 17 -6.45 -4.40 4.91
N GLU A 18 -7.37 -4.80 4.04
CA GLU A 18 -7.28 -6.10 3.36
C GLU A 18 -6.49 -5.96 2.06
N ASN A 19 -6.61 -4.81 1.39
CA ASN A 19 -5.94 -4.49 0.12
C ASN A 19 -4.79 -3.49 0.33
N GLY A 20 -3.98 -3.31 -0.71
CA GLY A 20 -2.90 -2.32 -0.77
C GLY A 20 -3.36 -0.87 -0.89
N VAL A 21 -2.39 0.03 -0.85
CA VAL A 21 -2.51 1.42 -1.31
C VAL A 21 -2.44 1.42 -2.82
N PHE A 22 -3.42 2.02 -3.47
CA PHE A 22 -3.46 2.13 -4.93
C PHE A 22 -3.32 3.59 -5.35
N LEU A 23 -2.28 3.87 -6.15
CA LEU A 23 -1.96 5.20 -6.68
C LEU A 23 -1.89 5.11 -8.20
N SER A 24 -2.92 5.61 -8.88
CA SER A 24 -3.02 5.56 -10.33
C SER A 24 -3.35 6.94 -10.90
N GLY A 25 -2.47 7.39 -11.78
CA GLY A 25 -2.78 8.44 -12.75
C GLY A 25 -3.14 7.84 -14.11
N SER A 26 -3.15 8.67 -15.15
CA SER A 26 -3.31 8.22 -16.53
C SER A 26 -2.16 8.69 -17.41
N LYS A 27 -2.03 8.12 -18.61
CA LYS A 27 -0.98 8.47 -19.57
C LYS A 27 -0.81 9.98 -19.81
N HIS A 28 -1.91 10.74 -19.81
CA HIS A 28 -1.90 12.20 -19.98
C HIS A 28 -2.29 12.96 -18.70
N GLY A 29 -2.60 12.26 -17.60
CA GLY A 29 -3.03 12.80 -16.31
C GLY A 29 -2.24 12.19 -15.16
N LEU A 30 -0.92 12.45 -15.11
CA LEU A 30 -0.06 11.89 -14.06
C LEU A 30 -0.45 12.40 -12.67
N LEU A 31 -0.25 11.55 -11.66
CA LEU A 31 -0.13 12.00 -10.28
C LEU A 31 1.24 12.65 -10.09
N ARG A 32 1.29 13.87 -9.53
CA ARG A 32 2.57 14.58 -9.36
C ARG A 32 2.82 15.03 -7.93
N ASN A 33 4.06 14.90 -7.47
CA ASN A 33 4.50 15.41 -6.16
C ASN A 33 3.61 14.91 -5.02
N LEU A 34 3.55 13.59 -4.89
CA LEU A 34 2.86 12.93 -3.79
C LEU A 34 3.82 12.74 -2.62
N ARG A 35 3.34 12.99 -1.39
CA ARG A 35 4.09 12.68 -0.17
C ARG A 35 3.25 11.87 0.81
N LEU A 36 3.81 10.77 1.29
CA LEU A 36 3.26 9.99 2.39
C LEU A 36 4.25 10.04 3.55
N THR A 37 3.84 10.59 4.69
CA THR A 37 4.70 10.76 5.87
C THR A 37 4.06 10.15 7.10
N ASN A 38 4.82 9.36 7.85
CA ASN A 38 4.37 8.70 9.10
C ASN A 38 3.13 7.84 8.87
N VAL A 39 3.27 6.81 8.04
CA VAL A 39 2.16 5.91 7.69
C VAL A 39 2.40 4.53 8.27
N ASN A 40 1.40 3.95 8.93
CA ASN A 40 1.48 2.63 9.54
C ASN A 40 0.31 1.76 9.07
N LEU A 41 0.60 0.77 8.25
CA LEU A 41 -0.38 -0.10 7.61
C LEU A 41 -0.24 -1.52 8.15
N THR A 42 -1.35 -2.09 8.60
CA THR A 42 -1.45 -3.50 8.94
C THR A 42 -2.40 -4.17 7.95
N TYR A 43 -1.84 -5.08 7.15
CA TYR A 43 -2.57 -5.89 6.20
C TYR A 43 -3.03 -7.18 6.87
N ARG A 44 -4.34 -7.42 6.83
CA ARG A 44 -4.94 -8.64 7.38
C ARG A 44 -6.14 -9.02 6.54
N ARG A 45 -6.40 -10.30 6.39
CA ARG A 45 -7.57 -10.79 5.65
C ARG A 45 -8.71 -11.07 6.63
N TRP A 46 -9.90 -10.58 6.32
CA TRP A 46 -11.11 -10.85 7.10
C TRP A 46 -12.33 -11.17 6.22
N THR A 47 -12.21 -11.05 4.90
CA THR A 47 -13.24 -11.47 3.95
C THR A 47 -12.82 -12.70 3.12
N ASN A 48 -13.82 -13.29 2.46
CA ASN A 48 -13.61 -14.39 1.51
C ASN A 48 -13.57 -13.91 0.05
N TYR A 49 -13.55 -12.60 -0.21
CA TYR A 49 -13.51 -12.08 -1.58
C TYR A 49 -12.17 -12.38 -2.26
N ALA A 50 -12.19 -12.56 -3.58
CA ALA A 50 -10.97 -12.76 -4.34
C ALA A 50 -10.04 -11.53 -4.21
N ASP A 51 -8.74 -11.78 -4.11
CA ASP A 51 -7.70 -10.76 -4.08
C ASP A 51 -7.26 -10.35 -5.49
N GLY A 52 -6.32 -9.41 -5.57
CA GLY A 52 -5.76 -8.96 -6.84
C GLY A 52 -6.75 -8.23 -7.74
N LEU A 53 -7.74 -7.55 -7.15
CA LEU A 53 -8.68 -6.69 -7.86
C LEU A 53 -8.56 -5.25 -7.37
N VAL A 54 -8.40 -4.32 -8.30
CA VAL A 54 -8.33 -2.88 -8.04
C VAL A 54 -9.49 -2.20 -8.74
N ASP A 55 -10.15 -1.27 -8.04
CA ASP A 55 -11.29 -0.52 -8.56
C ASP A 55 -10.84 0.79 -9.21
N TYR A 56 -10.98 0.88 -10.52
CA TYR A 56 -10.60 2.06 -11.31
C TYR A 56 -11.74 3.08 -11.46
N ARG A 57 -12.90 2.83 -10.86
CA ARG A 57 -14.04 3.75 -10.96
C ARG A 57 -13.78 5.03 -10.14
N PRO A 58 -14.25 6.21 -10.60
CA PRO A 58 -15.16 6.45 -11.72
C PRO A 58 -14.48 6.57 -13.11
N GLY A 59 -13.27 6.03 -13.28
CA GLY A 59 -12.58 5.99 -14.57
C GLY A 59 -13.24 5.09 -15.62
N CYS A 60 -12.59 4.98 -16.78
CA CYS A 60 -13.10 4.20 -17.93
C CYS A 60 -12.96 2.67 -17.76
N GLN A 61 -12.42 2.22 -16.63
CA GLN A 61 -12.24 0.81 -16.30
C GLN A 61 -12.99 0.48 -15.00
N GLY A 62 -13.48 -0.75 -14.90
CA GLY A 62 -14.16 -1.27 -13.70
C GLY A 62 -13.17 -1.87 -12.70
N LEU A 63 -13.42 -3.10 -12.30
CA LEU A 63 -12.47 -3.88 -11.51
C LEU A 63 -11.41 -4.48 -12.45
N VAL A 64 -10.13 -4.24 -12.15
CA VAL A 64 -8.99 -4.69 -12.96
C VAL A 64 -8.13 -5.63 -12.14
N HIS A 65 -7.63 -6.69 -12.78
CA HIS A 65 -6.73 -7.64 -12.13
C HIS A 65 -5.31 -7.09 -12.01
N HIS A 66 -4.77 -7.14 -10.79
CA HIS A 66 -3.39 -6.78 -10.47
C HIS A 66 -2.75 -7.86 -9.59
N THR A 67 -1.42 -7.86 -9.52
CA THR A 67 -0.74 -8.60 -8.46
C THR A 67 -1.06 -7.95 -7.12
N THR A 68 -1.20 -8.75 -6.06
CA THR A 68 -1.44 -8.19 -4.73
C THR A 68 -0.14 -7.63 -4.18
N ALA A 69 -0.11 -6.33 -3.95
CA ALA A 69 1.02 -5.64 -3.33
C ALA A 69 0.56 -4.62 -2.30
N GLY A 70 1.47 -4.25 -1.40
CA GLY A 70 1.19 -3.26 -0.38
C GLY A 70 0.99 -1.86 -0.95
N PHE A 71 1.77 -1.46 -1.97
CA PHE A 71 1.51 -0.33 -2.85
C PHE A 71 1.44 -0.81 -4.30
N ILE A 72 0.43 -0.38 -5.04
CA ILE A 72 0.29 -0.59 -6.48
C ILE A 72 0.29 0.81 -7.13
N MET A 73 1.21 1.03 -8.06
CA MET A 73 1.51 2.36 -8.59
C MET A 73 1.55 2.40 -10.11
N GLU A 74 0.99 3.43 -10.70
CA GLU A 74 1.12 3.71 -12.13
C GLU A 74 0.92 5.20 -12.45
N HIS A 75 1.62 5.65 -13.49
CA HIS A 75 1.50 7.02 -14.00
C HIS A 75 1.76 8.09 -12.92
N ILE A 76 2.91 7.97 -12.25
CA ILE A 76 3.34 8.87 -11.17
C ILE A 76 4.65 9.56 -11.54
N GLU A 77 4.73 10.85 -11.26
CA GLU A 77 5.95 11.66 -11.35
C GLU A 77 6.20 12.36 -10.01
N GLY A 78 7.15 11.85 -9.23
CA GLY A 78 7.47 12.40 -7.91
C GLY A 78 6.62 11.76 -6.81
N LEU A 79 7.19 10.78 -6.14
CA LEU A 79 6.61 10.13 -4.96
C LEU A 79 7.64 10.08 -3.83
N GLU A 80 7.31 10.72 -2.71
CA GLU A 80 8.10 10.68 -1.48
C GLU A 80 7.36 9.87 -0.43
N VAL A 81 8.02 8.85 0.10
CA VAL A 81 7.50 8.01 1.17
C VAL A 81 8.49 8.08 2.34
N GLU A 82 8.03 8.61 3.47
CA GLU A 82 8.86 8.85 4.64
C GLU A 82 8.24 8.23 5.90
N ASN A 83 9.03 7.44 6.63
CA ASN A 83 8.63 6.80 7.88
C ASN A 83 7.36 5.95 7.70
N VAL A 84 7.39 5.03 6.73
CA VAL A 84 6.27 4.16 6.41
C VAL A 84 6.57 2.74 6.86
N ASN A 85 5.63 2.17 7.62
CA ASN A 85 5.69 0.81 8.11
C ASN A 85 4.51 0.01 7.59
N MET A 86 4.80 -1.13 6.98
CA MET A 86 3.81 -2.03 6.38
C MET A 86 4.00 -3.42 6.97
N ARG A 87 2.93 -3.97 7.55
CA ARG A 87 3.00 -5.26 8.25
C ARG A 87 1.88 -6.18 7.81
N TRP A 88 2.17 -7.47 7.63
CA TRP A 88 1.17 -8.48 7.28
C TRP A 88 0.89 -9.38 8.48
N SER A 89 -0.38 -9.52 8.89
CA SER A 89 -0.73 -10.11 10.18
C SER A 89 -0.95 -11.62 10.21
N ASP A 90 -0.97 -12.31 9.06
CA ASP A 90 -1.34 -13.72 8.99
C ASP A 90 -0.40 -14.50 8.06
N GLU A 91 0.01 -15.69 8.47
CA GLU A 91 0.77 -16.64 7.65
C GLU A 91 -0.04 -17.10 6.42
N HIS A 92 -1.37 -17.14 6.47
CA HIS A 92 -2.17 -17.44 5.27
C HIS A 92 -2.11 -16.33 4.21
N SER A 93 -1.65 -15.13 4.57
CA SER A 93 -1.39 -14.05 3.63
C SER A 93 -0.02 -14.15 2.95
N MET A 94 0.72 -15.25 3.08
CA MET A 94 2.05 -15.45 2.46
C MET A 94 2.10 -15.29 0.92
N ARG A 95 0.95 -15.20 0.23
CA ARG A 95 0.90 -14.76 -1.18
C ARG A 95 1.07 -13.24 -1.36
N TRP A 96 0.95 -12.46 -0.29
CA TRP A 96 0.97 -11.00 -0.24
C TRP A 96 2.28 -10.49 0.39
N ASN A 97 3.42 -10.95 -0.08
CA ASN A 97 4.71 -10.48 0.42
C ASN A 97 5.36 -9.41 -0.47
N ASN A 98 4.64 -8.92 -1.49
CA ASN A 98 5.15 -7.87 -2.35
C ASN A 98 4.87 -6.48 -1.74
N PRO A 99 5.87 -5.73 -1.27
CA PRO A 99 5.62 -4.41 -0.70
C PRO A 99 5.24 -3.38 -1.76
N LEU A 100 5.83 -3.46 -2.97
CA LEU A 100 5.68 -2.47 -4.03
C LEU A 100 5.47 -3.17 -5.38
N ASP A 101 4.41 -2.80 -6.09
CA ASP A 101 4.17 -3.13 -7.49
C ASP A 101 4.01 -1.84 -8.28
N PHE A 102 4.62 -1.77 -9.46
CA PHE A 102 4.52 -0.59 -10.31
C PHE A 102 4.53 -0.94 -11.80
N SER A 103 3.68 -0.24 -12.55
CA SER A 103 3.62 -0.38 -14.00
C SER A 103 4.92 0.12 -14.65
N PRO A 104 5.65 -0.73 -15.39
CA PRO A 104 6.97 -0.40 -15.95
C PRO A 104 6.97 0.90 -16.76
N SER A 105 7.99 1.73 -16.58
CA SER A 105 8.18 2.99 -17.30
C SER A 105 7.10 4.06 -17.07
N THR A 106 6.23 3.91 -16.06
CA THR A 106 5.17 4.89 -15.73
C THR A 106 5.34 5.59 -14.39
N VAL A 107 6.28 5.13 -13.56
CA VAL A 107 6.51 5.65 -12.20
C VAL A 107 7.95 6.13 -12.11
N ASN A 108 8.14 7.43 -11.91
CA ASN A 108 9.46 8.07 -11.90
C ASN A 108 9.65 8.96 -10.66
N ASN A 109 10.91 9.26 -10.33
CA ASN A 109 11.31 10.13 -9.22
C ASN A 109 10.72 9.70 -7.87
N ILE A 110 11.07 8.48 -7.45
CA ILE A 110 10.62 7.89 -6.18
C ILE A 110 11.72 8.05 -5.12
N SER A 111 11.33 8.46 -3.92
CA SER A 111 12.17 8.47 -2.72
C SER A 111 11.51 7.67 -1.62
N LEU A 112 12.24 6.71 -1.06
CA LEU A 112 11.79 5.87 0.06
C LEU A 112 12.76 6.07 1.23
N ILE A 113 12.31 6.73 2.29
CA ILE A 113 13.10 7.05 3.48
C ILE A 113 12.44 6.38 4.67
N ASN A 114 13.17 5.52 5.38
CA ASN A 114 12.63 4.73 6.50
C ASN A 114 11.35 3.98 6.10
N PHE A 115 11.41 3.31 4.95
CA PHE A 115 10.35 2.44 4.45
C PHE A 115 10.60 1.01 4.91
N HIS A 116 9.70 0.47 5.71
CA HIS A 116 9.81 -0.86 6.30
C HIS A 116 8.62 -1.72 5.90
N SER A 117 8.90 -2.95 5.47
CA SER A 117 7.91 -3.99 5.23
C SER A 117 8.30 -5.25 6.00
N GLY A 118 7.32 -5.97 6.55
CA GLY A 118 7.59 -7.20 7.28
C GLY A 118 6.35 -7.92 7.77
N LEU A 119 6.53 -9.06 8.42
CA LEU A 119 5.43 -9.78 9.05
C LEU A 119 5.11 -9.16 10.41
N TYR A 120 3.84 -9.22 10.82
CA TYR A 120 3.45 -8.95 12.18
C TYR A 120 3.86 -10.15 13.04
N THR A 121 5.04 -10.11 13.61
CA THR A 121 5.46 -11.09 14.61
C THR A 121 4.74 -10.76 15.92
N VAL A 122 3.82 -11.63 16.34
CA VAL A 122 3.30 -11.66 17.72
C VAL A 122 4.43 -12.11 18.65
N ARG A 123 5.44 -11.26 18.86
CA ARG A 123 6.51 -11.49 19.84
C ARG A 123 6.74 -10.32 20.79
N GLU A 124 6.02 -9.21 20.64
CA GLU A 124 6.22 -8.02 21.49
C GLU A 124 5.06 -7.69 22.44
N VAL A 125 4.13 -8.61 22.66
CA VAL A 125 3.14 -8.49 23.76
C VAL A 125 3.14 -9.76 24.60
N GLY A 126 3.73 -9.67 25.79
CA GLY A 126 3.42 -10.57 26.91
C GLY A 126 4.34 -11.78 27.10
N ARG A 127 5.61 -11.56 27.51
CA ARG A 127 6.35 -12.54 28.32
C ARG A 127 6.33 -12.12 29.79
N GLU A 128 5.15 -11.78 30.30
CA GLU A 128 4.87 -11.72 31.74
C GLU A 128 3.47 -12.28 31.97
N GLY A 129 3.39 -13.36 32.74
CA GLY A 129 2.16 -14.11 32.97
C GLY A 129 2.50 -15.50 33.46
N GLY A 130 2.84 -15.57 34.75
CA GLY A 130 3.27 -16.78 35.44
C GLY A 130 2.22 -17.89 35.42
N ALA A 131 2.73 -19.10 35.61
CA ALA A 131 1.97 -20.31 35.84
C ALA A 131 0.90 -20.11 36.92
N PHE A 132 -0.33 -20.55 36.63
CA PHE A 132 -1.28 -20.92 37.67
C PHE A 132 -1.98 -22.23 37.27
N ALA A 133 -1.71 -23.24 38.12
CA ALA A 133 -2.41 -24.50 38.39
C ALA A 133 -2.73 -25.43 37.22
#